data_AF-A0A7L5A6C4-F1
#
_entry.id   AF-A0A7L5A6C4-F1
#
_cell.length_a   1.000
_cell.length_b   1.000
_cell.length_c   1.000
_cell.angle_alpha   90.00
_cell.angle_beta   90.00
_cell.angle_gamma   90.00
#
_symmetry.space_group_name_H-M   'P 1'
#
loop_
_entity.id
_entity.type
_entity.pdbx_description
1 polymer ?
#
loop_
_entity_poly.entity_id
_entity_poly.type
_entity_poly.pdbx_seq_one_letter_code
_entity_poly.pdbx_strand_id
1 'polypeptide(L)'
;MTSTKPNDRKIGGYRREVDFQKLGPALVIASSLVLAIRTARWSPTHSDGLANMEWEKEVEHSVRIAKIVLSHLTARSPDLFQMKDVAWYVATDDEVPK
;
A
#
# COMPACT_ATOMS: atom_id res chain seq x y z
N MET A 1 21.32 37.83 7.23
CA MET A 1 21.22 36.43 6.75
C MET A 1 20.60 35.59 7.86
N THR A 2 19.27 35.52 7.90
CA THR A 2 18.52 34.73 8.89
C THR A 2 18.18 33.38 8.25
N SER A 3 18.87 32.34 8.71
CA SER A 3 18.70 30.96 8.26
C SER A 3 17.34 30.43 8.76
N THR A 4 16.42 30.23 7.83
CA THR A 4 15.15 29.54 8.05
C THR A 4 15.45 28.05 8.30
N LYS A 5 15.60 27.63 9.57
CA LYS A 5 15.56 26.20 9.89
C LYS A 5 14.09 25.75 9.81
N PRO A 6 13.74 24.76 8.99
CA PRO A 6 12.37 24.27 8.92
C PRO A 6 12.10 23.47 10.20
N ASN A 7 11.19 23.99 11.04
CA ASN A 7 10.44 23.26 12.06
C ASN A 7 11.24 22.27 12.93
N ASP A 8 11.76 22.76 14.08
CA ASP A 8 12.13 21.93 15.24
C ASP A 8 10.87 21.31 15.88
N ARG A 9 10.16 20.45 15.13
CA ARG A 9 9.10 19.60 15.70
C ARG A 9 9.78 18.55 16.57
N LYS A 10 9.62 18.68 17.90
CA LYS A 10 10.21 17.75 18.86
C LYS A 10 9.62 16.35 18.64
N ILE A 11 10.47 15.40 18.25
CA ILE A 11 10.09 13.99 18.13
C ILE A 11 9.71 13.49 19.53
N GLY A 12 8.47 13.03 19.68
CA GLY A 12 7.96 12.47 20.94
C GLY A 12 8.35 11.00 21.13
N GLY A 13 8.73 10.32 20.06
CA GLY A 13 9.24 8.96 20.07
C GLY A 13 9.07 8.27 18.72
N TYR A 14 9.28 6.95 18.70
CA TYR A 14 9.12 6.11 17.52
C TYR A 14 8.04 5.06 17.76
N ARG A 15 7.17 4.88 16.77
CA ARG A 15 6.18 3.81 16.73
C ARG A 15 6.59 2.81 15.66
N ARG A 16 6.54 1.51 16.01
CA ARG A 16 6.71 0.46 15.01
C ARG A 16 5.45 0.32 14.18
N GLU A 17 5.59 0.48 12.87
CA GLU A 17 4.51 0.28 11.91
C GLU A 17 4.98 -0.64 10.78
N VAL A 18 4.04 -1.33 10.13
CA VAL A 18 4.34 -2.17 8.97
C VAL A 18 4.88 -1.30 7.84
N ASP A 19 5.98 -1.73 7.22
CA ASP A 19 6.56 -1.00 6.10
C ASP A 19 5.83 -1.30 4.79
N PHE A 20 4.70 -0.63 4.57
CA PHE A 20 3.87 -0.80 3.38
C PHE A 20 4.61 -0.58 2.05
N GLN A 21 5.69 0.21 2.03
CA GLN A 21 6.48 0.44 0.82
C GLN A 21 7.15 -0.85 0.32
N LYS A 22 7.52 -1.75 1.24
CA LYS A 22 8.14 -3.04 0.90
C LYS A 22 7.12 -4.11 0.51
N LEU A 23 5.83 -3.85 0.69
CA LEU A 23 4.76 -4.78 0.33
C LEU A 23 4.30 -4.63 -1.13
N GLY A 24 4.79 -3.62 -1.86
CA GLY A 24 4.48 -3.40 -3.28
C GLY A 24 4.70 -4.64 -4.16
N PRO A 25 5.90 -5.25 -4.15
CA PRO A 25 6.16 -6.47 -4.93
C PRO A 25 5.25 -7.64 -4.56
N ALA A 26 4.96 -7.83 -3.27
CA ALA A 26 4.06 -8.88 -2.80
C ALA A 26 2.63 -8.68 -3.32
N LEU A 27 2.14 -7.43 -3.34
CA LEU A 27 0.83 -7.09 -3.89
C LEU A 27 0.76 -7.35 -5.39
N VAL A 28 1.81 -7.01 -6.15
CA VAL A 28 1.88 -7.28 -7.60
C VAL A 28 1.79 -8.79 -7.85
N ILE A 29 2.61 -9.60 -7.17
CA ILE A 29 2.61 -11.06 -7.34
C ILE A 29 1.25 -11.65 -6.98
N ALA A 30 0.68 -11.28 -5.83
CA ALA A 30 -0.63 -11.77 -5.41
C ALA A 30 -1.73 -11.40 -6.40
N SER A 31 -1.72 -10.16 -6.92
CA SER A 31 -2.68 -9.70 -7.93
C SER A 31 -2.53 -10.48 -9.24
N SER A 32 -1.30 -10.73 -9.70
CA SER A 32 -1.03 -11.54 -10.89
C SER A 32 -1.49 -12.98 -10.73
N LEU A 33 -1.33 -13.59 -9.54
CA LEU A 33 -1.83 -14.93 -9.27
C LEU A 33 -3.37 -14.99 -9.32
N VAL A 34 -4.06 -14.03 -8.72
CA VAL A 34 -5.53 -13.94 -8.79
C VAL A 34 -5.98 -13.79 -10.25
N LEU A 35 -5.33 -12.91 -11.01
CA LEU A 35 -5.64 -12.70 -12.43
C LEU A 35 -5.43 -13.98 -13.24
N ALA A 36 -4.30 -14.67 -13.06
CA ALA A 36 -3.97 -15.90 -13.76
C ALA A 36 -5.00 -17.01 -13.45
N ILE A 37 -5.40 -17.18 -12.19
CA ILE A 37 -6.40 -18.18 -11.80
C ILE A 37 -7.76 -17.87 -12.43
N ARG A 38 -8.19 -16.60 -12.41
CA ARG A 38 -9.50 -16.19 -12.96
C ARG A 38 -9.57 -16.29 -14.47
N THR A 39 -8.47 -16.01 -15.15
CA THR A 39 -8.40 -15.99 -16.63
C THR A 39 -7.90 -17.31 -17.23
N ALA A 40 -7.46 -18.28 -16.41
CA ALA A 40 -6.95 -19.58 -16.87
C ALA A 40 -7.90 -20.37 -17.79
N ARG A 41 -9.21 -20.12 -17.70
CA ARG A 41 -10.24 -20.80 -18.51
C ARG A 41 -10.71 -20.00 -19.72
N TRP A 42 -10.18 -18.79 -19.92
CA TRP A 42 -10.57 -17.96 -21.04
C TRP A 42 -9.97 -18.52 -22.32
N SER A 43 -10.74 -18.50 -23.41
CA SER A 43 -10.21 -18.86 -24.73
C SER A 43 -9.04 -17.91 -25.06
N PRO A 44 -7.94 -18.42 -25.65
CA PRO A 44 -6.82 -17.58 -26.06
C PRO A 44 -7.32 -16.44 -26.94
N THR A 45 -7.31 -15.22 -26.42
CA THR A 45 -7.74 -14.03 -27.14
C THR A 45 -6.54 -13.55 -27.97
N HIS A 46 -6.70 -13.49 -29.29
CA HIS A 46 -5.77 -12.71 -30.12
C HIS A 46 -5.99 -11.24 -29.79
N SER A 47 -4.92 -10.49 -29.55
CA SER A 47 -4.98 -9.08 -29.17
C SER A 47 -5.39 -8.22 -30.37
N ASP A 48 -6.66 -8.25 -30.75
CA ASP A 48 -7.23 -7.31 -31.71
C ASP A 48 -7.51 -5.97 -31.01
N GLY A 49 -6.45 -5.22 -30.75
CA GLY A 49 -6.51 -3.78 -30.48
C GLY A 49 -6.95 -3.33 -29.08
N LEU A 50 -6.17 -2.35 -28.60
CA LEU A 50 -6.27 -1.31 -27.55
C LEU A 50 -7.48 -1.15 -26.58
N ALA A 51 -8.51 -1.99 -26.54
CA ALA A 51 -9.64 -1.76 -25.62
C ALA A 51 -10.37 -3.05 -25.24
N ASN A 52 -9.66 -4.04 -24.68
CA ASN A 52 -10.36 -5.15 -24.05
C ASN A 52 -10.75 -4.78 -22.61
N MET A 53 -11.86 -4.05 -22.47
CA MET A 53 -12.38 -3.57 -21.18
C MET A 53 -12.59 -4.70 -20.16
N GLU A 54 -12.74 -5.95 -20.62
CA GLU A 54 -12.85 -7.11 -19.74
C GLU A 54 -11.52 -7.41 -19.04
N TRP A 55 -10.39 -7.27 -19.75
CA TRP A 55 -9.06 -7.42 -19.15
C TRP A 55 -8.78 -6.33 -18.12
N GLU A 56 -9.11 -5.07 -18.40
CA GLU A 56 -8.95 -3.98 -17.42
C GLU A 56 -9.76 -4.22 -16.16
N LYS A 57 -11.03 -4.65 -16.30
CA LYS A 57 -11.89 -5.00 -15.17
C LYS A 57 -11.31 -6.15 -14.35
N GLU A 58 -10.79 -7.19 -15.01
CA GLU A 58 -10.19 -8.33 -14.31
C GLU A 58 -8.88 -7.97 -13.61
N VAL A 59 -8.05 -7.11 -14.20
CA VAL A 59 -6.86 -6.55 -13.54
C VAL A 59 -7.26 -5.77 -12.30
N GLU A 60 -8.22 -4.84 -12.42
CA GLU A 60 -8.68 -4.04 -11.28
C GLU A 60 -9.27 -4.92 -10.16
N HIS A 61 -10.10 -5.90 -10.53
CA HIS A 61 -10.67 -6.86 -9.59
C HIS A 61 -9.58 -7.64 -8.85
N SER A 62 -8.58 -8.14 -9.58
CA SER A 62 -7.49 -8.93 -9.00
C SER A 62 -6.65 -8.12 -8.02
N VAL A 63 -6.33 -6.87 -8.36
CA VAL A 63 -5.65 -5.94 -7.45
C VAL A 63 -6.48 -5.65 -6.21
N ARG A 64 -7.79 -5.45 -6.36
CA ARG A 64 -8.70 -5.19 -5.24
C ARG A 64 -8.74 -6.35 -4.25
N ILE A 65 -8.87 -7.59 -4.75
CA ILE A 65 -8.87 -8.78 -3.89
C ILE A 65 -7.53 -8.92 -3.15
N ALA A 66 -6.41 -8.80 -3.85
CA ALA A 66 -5.09 -8.90 -3.23
C ALA A 66 -4.89 -7.83 -2.15
N LYS A 67 -5.35 -6.60 -2.40
CA LYS A 67 -5.27 -5.50 -1.43
C LYS A 67 -6.13 -5.76 -0.18
N ILE A 68 -7.33 -6.31 -0.33
CA ILE A 68 -8.20 -6.67 0.80
C ILE A 68 -7.51 -7.72 1.68
N VAL A 69 -6.97 -8.78 1.07
CA VAL A 69 -6.26 -9.84 1.80
C VAL A 69 -5.04 -9.27 2.53
N LEU A 70 -4.21 -8.48 1.85
CA LEU A 70 -3.04 -7.85 2.45
C LEU A 70 -3.42 -6.93 3.62
N SER A 71 -4.51 -6.16 3.49
CA SER A 71 -5.00 -5.28 4.56
C SER A 71 -5.46 -6.07 5.77
N HIS A 72 -6.16 -7.20 5.56
CA HIS A 72 -6.56 -8.08 6.66
C HIS A 72 -5.37 -8.70 7.39
N LEU A 73 -4.34 -9.14 6.65
CA LEU A 73 -3.15 -9.76 7.24
C LEU A 73 -2.31 -8.74 8.03
N THR A 74 -2.05 -7.57 7.45
CA THR A 74 -1.29 -6.50 8.11
C THR A 74 -1.99 -5.97 9.36
N ALA A 75 -3.32 -6.00 9.42
CA ALA A 75 -4.07 -5.60 10.62
C ALA A 75 -4.08 -6.65 11.73
N ARG A 76 -4.16 -7.95 11.39
CA ARG A 76 -4.31 -9.04 12.37
C ARG A 76 -3.00 -9.68 12.80
N SER A 77 -2.00 -9.71 11.92
CA SER A 77 -0.73 -10.39 12.13
C SER A 77 0.42 -9.54 11.60
N PRO A 78 0.60 -8.31 12.14
CA PRO A 78 1.60 -7.37 11.65
C PRO A 78 3.03 -7.88 11.85
N ASP A 79 3.25 -8.77 12.81
CA ASP A 79 4.51 -9.44 13.14
C ASP A 79 5.07 -10.32 12.01
N LEU A 80 4.23 -10.73 11.05
CA LEU A 80 4.66 -11.46 9.85
C LEU A 80 5.35 -10.55 8.82
N PHE A 81 5.27 -9.23 9.00
CA PHE A 81 5.75 -8.26 8.02
C PHE A 81 6.95 -7.48 8.55
N GLN A 82 7.75 -6.96 7.61
CA GLN A 82 8.83 -6.07 7.97
C GLN A 82 8.26 -4.78 8.60
N MET A 83 8.73 -4.48 9.81
CA MET A 83 8.39 -3.28 10.55
C MET A 83 9.40 -2.17 10.28
N LYS A 84 8.97 -0.92 10.43
CA LYS A 84 9.82 0.27 10.47
C LYS A 84 9.46 1.16 11.65
N ASP A 85 10.43 1.93 12.10
CA ASP A 85 10.22 2.97 13.11
C ASP A 85 9.74 4.26 12.44
N VAL A 86 8.55 4.71 12.84
CA VAL A 86 7.94 5.95 12.37
C VAL A 86 7.95 6.95 13.52
N ALA A 87 8.58 8.11 13.30
CA ALA A 87 8.63 9.18 14.29
C ALA A 87 7.23 9.81 14.46
N TRP A 88 6.79 9.97 15.71
CA TRP A 88 5.65 10.82 16.04
C TRP A 88 6.15 12.11 16.70
N TYR A 89 5.44 13.21 16.46
CA TYR A 89 5.83 14.54 16.92
C TYR A 89 4.91 15.00 18.05
N VAL A 90 5.49 15.66 19.06
CA VAL A 90 4.71 16.24 20.16
C VAL A 90 3.97 17.46 19.63
N ALA A 91 2.66 17.57 19.91
CA ALA A 91 1.89 18.77 19.62
C ALA A 91 2.49 19.96 20.38
N THR A 92 2.89 21.00 19.67
CA THR A 92 3.36 22.26 20.27
C THR A 92 2.17 23.14 20.63
N ASP A 93 2.31 23.99 21.66
CA ASP A 93 1.23 24.87 22.18
C ASP A 93 0.57 25.76 21.10
N ASP A 94 1.22 25.98 19.96
CA ASP A 94 0.68 26.68 18.78
C ASP A 94 -0.42 25.91 18.01
N GLU A 95 -0.63 24.62 18.32
CA GLU A 95 -1.62 23.75 17.64
C GLU A 95 -2.95 23.60 18.42
N VAL A 96 -3.09 24.26 19.58
CA VAL A 96 -4.35 24.28 20.35
C VAL A 96 -5.14 25.55 19.98
N PRO A 97 -6.32 25.45 19.34
CA PRO A 97 -7.15 26.63 19.08
C PRO A 97 -7.60 27.23 20.42
N LYS A 98 -7.34 28.53 20.62
CA LYS A 98 -7.85 29.32 21.75
C LYS A 98 -9.32 29.67 21.57
#